data_AF-A0A956VMQ8-F1
#
_entry.id   AF-A0A956VMQ8-F1
#
_cell.length_a   1.000
_cell.length_b   1.000
_cell.length_c   1.000
_cell.angle_alpha   90.00
_cell.angle_beta   90.00
_cell.angle_gamma   90.00
#
_symmetry.space_group_name_H-M   'P 1'
#
loop_
_entity.id
_entity.type
_entity.pdbx_description
1 polymer ?
#
loop_
_entity_poly.entity_id
_entity_poly.type
_entity_poly.pdbx_seq_one_letter_code
_entity_poly.pdbx_strand_id
1 'polypeptide(L)'
;MADKAIEADDPYELIAHSAPLRDAADKDEMMARCFIEEYAMMGVPANRIMQLFRSQAFVGTNSILQERGEPFIAAIVDSVFGNAAVQAEPRTEADVSLAVPMVNQHQCNCGASGIIPAPSREEACHGHGL
;
A
#
# COMPACT_ATOMS: atom_id res chain seq x y z
N MET A 1 7.52 -14.64 38.08
CA MET A 1 7.42 -13.17 37.97
C MET A 1 7.12 -12.68 39.38
N ALA A 2 8.07 -11.99 40.01
CA ALA A 2 7.85 -11.42 41.34
C ALA A 2 6.85 -10.27 41.21
N ASP A 3 5.80 -10.31 42.03
CA ASP A 3 4.78 -9.26 42.11
C ASP A 3 5.43 -8.03 42.76
N LYS A 4 5.76 -7.03 41.93
CA LYS A 4 6.33 -5.76 42.40
C LYS A 4 5.17 -4.77 42.49
N ALA A 5 4.97 -4.21 43.67
CA ALA A 5 3.95 -3.20 43.89
C ALA A 5 4.20 -2.00 42.97
N ILE A 6 3.12 -1.41 42.45
CA ILE A 6 3.17 -0.14 41.73
C ILE A 6 3.58 0.93 42.75
N GLU A 7 4.77 1.50 42.56
CA GLU A 7 5.29 2.57 43.40
C GLU A 7 4.79 3.92 42.86
N ALA A 8 4.42 4.84 43.75
CA ALA A 8 3.81 6.13 43.37
C ALA A 8 4.76 7.10 42.63
N ASP A 9 6.04 6.76 42.50
CA ASP A 9 7.07 7.55 41.82
C ASP A 9 7.89 6.66 40.89
N ASP A 10 7.23 5.67 40.25
CA ASP A 10 7.88 4.81 39.27
C ASP A 10 8.20 5.62 38.00
N PRO A 11 9.50 5.83 37.66
CA PRO A 11 9.88 6.56 36.46
C PRO A 11 9.44 5.85 35.16
N TYR A 12 9.02 4.59 35.24
CA TYR A 12 8.47 3.82 34.13
C TYR A 12 6.94 3.75 34.11
N GLU A 13 6.25 4.48 34.99
CA GLU A 13 4.79 4.60 34.93
C GLU A 13 4.36 5.27 33.62
N LEU A 14 3.39 4.66 32.93
CA LEU A 14 2.81 5.25 31.72
C LEU A 14 1.86 6.38 32.12
N ILE A 15 2.33 7.63 31.99
CA ILE A 15 1.52 8.83 32.22
C ILE A 15 1.01 9.37 30.88
N ALA A 16 -0.30 9.33 30.68
CA ALA A 16 -0.93 9.96 29.51
C ALA A 16 -1.11 11.47 29.74
N HIS A 17 -0.56 12.29 28.86
CA HIS A 17 -0.81 13.74 28.83
C HIS A 17 -1.60 14.13 27.59
N SER A 18 -2.81 14.66 27.80
CA SER A 18 -3.60 15.26 26.72
C SER A 18 -3.31 16.77 26.65
N ALA A 19 -2.80 17.24 25.52
CA ALA A 19 -2.71 18.67 25.25
C ALA A 19 -4.05 19.20 24.69
N PRO A 20 -4.55 20.36 25.17
CA PRO A 20 -5.69 21.01 24.55
C PRO A 20 -5.31 21.45 23.13
N LEU A 21 -6.14 21.15 22.13
CA LEU A 21 -5.93 21.71 20.80
C LEU A 21 -6.39 23.17 20.80
N ARG A 22 -5.56 24.02 20.20
CA ARG A 22 -5.78 25.47 20.12
C ARG A 22 -6.85 25.89 19.11
N ASP A 23 -7.19 25.03 18.16
CA ASP A 23 -8.15 25.32 17.10
C ASP A 23 -9.32 24.31 17.08
N ALA A 24 -10.46 24.78 16.57
CA ALA A 24 -11.68 24.00 16.32
C ALA A 24 -11.53 22.99 15.16
N ALA A 25 -10.30 22.67 14.76
CA ALA A 25 -10.03 21.70 13.72
C ALA A 25 -10.50 20.31 14.16
N ASP A 26 -11.14 19.59 13.24
CA ASP A 26 -11.63 18.24 13.47
C ASP A 26 -10.45 17.28 13.65
N LYS A 27 -10.12 17.00 14.91
CA LYS A 27 -8.99 16.15 15.31
C LYS A 27 -9.10 14.77 14.72
N ASP A 28 -10.29 14.20 14.74
CA ASP A 28 -10.51 12.81 14.37
C ASP A 28 -10.37 12.67 12.86
N GLU A 29 -10.88 13.66 12.11
CA GLU A 29 -10.69 13.71 10.66
C GLU A 29 -9.21 13.84 10.30
N MET A 30 -8.50 14.79 10.92
CA MET A 30 -7.07 14.98 10.66
C MET A 30 -6.26 13.73 10.99
N MET A 31 -6.50 13.11 12.15
CA MET A 31 -5.80 11.90 12.57
C MET A 31 -6.14 10.71 11.68
N ALA A 32 -7.41 10.48 11.36
CA ALA A 32 -7.82 9.42 10.46
C ALA A 32 -7.19 9.58 9.08
N ARG A 33 -7.23 10.80 8.53
CA ARG A 33 -6.62 11.13 7.24
C ARG A 33 -5.11 10.87 7.24
N CYS A 34 -4.40 11.33 8.28
CA CYS A 34 -2.98 11.03 8.44
C CYS A 34 -2.70 9.52 8.40
N PHE A 35 -3.40 8.71 9.22
CA PHE A 35 -3.18 7.27 9.20
C PHE A 35 -3.44 6.65 7.82
N ILE A 36 -4.53 7.03 7.18
CA ILE A 36 -4.91 6.50 5.87
C ILE A 36 -3.86 6.87 4.81
N GLU A 37 -3.41 8.13 4.77
CA GLU A 37 -2.38 8.60 3.83
C GLU A 37 -1.05 7.89 4.04
N GLU A 38 -0.57 7.78 5.28
CA GLU A 38 0.69 7.12 5.60
C GLU A 38 0.67 5.64 5.18
N TYR A 39 -0.40 4.92 5.50
CA TYR A 39 -0.53 3.52 5.08
C TYR A 39 -0.69 3.37 3.56
N ALA A 40 -1.39 4.30 2.90
CA ALA A 40 -1.49 4.32 1.44
C ALA A 40 -0.12 4.55 0.78
N MET A 41 0.69 5.48 1.30
CA MET A 41 2.06 5.74 0.81
C MET A 41 2.98 4.54 1.01
N MET A 42 2.76 3.74 2.06
CA MET A 42 3.46 2.48 2.27
C MET A 42 2.94 1.32 1.39
N GLY A 43 1.97 1.57 0.51
CA GLY A 43 1.41 0.56 -0.40
C GLY A 43 0.42 -0.40 0.26
N VAL A 44 -0.11 -0.07 1.44
CA VAL A 44 -1.13 -0.89 2.10
C VAL A 44 -2.48 -0.69 1.39
N PRO A 45 -3.19 -1.75 1.00
CA PRO A 45 -4.44 -1.62 0.28
C PRO A 45 -5.58 -1.13 1.19
N ALA A 46 -6.53 -0.40 0.61
CA ALA A 46 -7.68 0.19 1.30
C ALA A 46 -8.44 -0.77 2.23
N ASN A 47 -8.65 -2.02 1.81
CA ASN A 47 -9.34 -3.02 2.64
C ASN A 47 -8.58 -3.38 3.93
N ARG A 48 -7.25 -3.39 3.89
CA ARG A 48 -6.41 -3.63 5.07
C ARG A 48 -6.38 -2.41 5.98
N ILE A 49 -6.39 -1.21 5.41
CA ILE A 49 -6.55 0.03 6.18
C ILE A 49 -7.89 0.01 6.93
N MET A 50 -8.99 -0.34 6.28
CA MET A 50 -10.29 -0.47 6.97
C MET A 50 -10.27 -1.52 8.10
N GLN A 51 -9.53 -2.62 7.95
CA GLN A 51 -9.35 -3.61 9.03
C GLN A 51 -8.61 -3.04 10.24
N LEU A 52 -7.66 -2.11 10.04
CA LEU A 52 -6.96 -1.43 11.11
C LEU A 52 -7.95 -0.66 12.01
N PHE A 53 -8.84 0.12 11.40
CA PHE A 53 -9.86 0.88 12.11
C PHE A 53 -10.86 -0.02 12.86
N ARG A 54 -11.19 -1.20 12.32
CA ARG A 54 -12.10 -2.15 12.99
C ARG A 54 -11.46 -2.94 14.13
N SER A 55 -10.13 -2.93 14.24
CA SER A 55 -9.41 -3.75 15.21
C SER A 55 -9.30 -3.06 16.58
N GLN A 56 -9.81 -3.70 17.63
CA GLN A 56 -9.72 -3.23 19.01
C GLN A 56 -8.29 -3.17 19.55
N ALA A 57 -7.35 -3.88 18.91
CA ALA A 57 -5.93 -3.80 19.26
C ALA A 57 -5.32 -2.42 18.93
N PHE A 58 -5.95 -1.65 18.04
CA PHE A 58 -5.53 -0.30 17.66
C PHE A 58 -6.51 0.72 18.22
N VAL A 59 -6.40 0.98 19.52
CA VAL A 59 -7.35 1.80 20.28
C VAL A 59 -7.57 3.18 19.63
N GLY A 60 -6.50 3.86 19.17
CA GLY A 60 -6.62 5.18 18.55
C GLY A 60 -7.52 5.20 17.30
N THR A 61 -7.24 4.33 16.32
CA THR A 61 -8.04 4.25 15.09
C THR A 61 -9.42 3.66 15.36
N ASN A 62 -9.53 2.71 16.30
CA ASN A 62 -10.80 2.12 16.66
C ASN A 62 -11.75 3.09 17.36
N SER A 63 -11.24 3.93 18.27
CA SER A 63 -12.04 4.97 18.92
C SER A 63 -12.65 5.92 17.89
N ILE A 64 -11.87 6.37 16.90
CA ILE A 64 -12.38 7.22 15.82
C ILE A 64 -13.51 6.52 15.06
N LEU A 65 -13.37 5.22 14.77
CA LEU A 65 -14.43 4.44 14.11
C LEU A 65 -15.70 4.36 14.98
N GLN A 66 -15.58 4.18 16.29
CA GLN A 66 -16.73 4.12 17.19
C GLN A 66 -17.46 5.47 17.30
N GLU A 67 -16.71 6.57 17.32
CA GLU A 67 -17.25 7.92 17.49
C GLU A 67 -17.88 8.47 16.21
N ARG A 68 -17.28 8.17 15.04
CA ARG A 68 -17.66 8.77 13.75
C ARG A 68 -18.40 7.81 12.82
N GLY A 69 -18.23 6.51 13.03
CA GLY A 69 -18.83 5.47 12.22
C GLY A 69 -18.05 5.10 10.97
N GLU A 70 -18.38 3.95 10.41
CA GLU A 70 -17.71 3.39 9.24
C GLU A 70 -17.83 4.23 7.95
N PRO A 71 -18.98 4.86 7.63
CA PRO A 71 -19.12 5.68 6.42
C PRO A 71 -18.16 6.87 6.39
N PHE A 72 -17.85 7.45 7.55
CA PHE A 72 -16.91 8.56 7.67
C PHE A 72 -15.49 8.14 7.25
N ILE A 73 -15.03 6.99 7.75
CA ILE A 73 -13.70 6.46 7.40
C ILE A 73 -13.65 6.06 5.93
N ALA A 74 -14.70 5.40 5.43
CA ALA A 74 -14.78 5.00 4.03
C ALA A 74 -14.66 6.20 3.09
N ALA A 75 -15.31 7.33 3.39
CA ALA A 75 -15.21 8.54 2.59
C ALA A 75 -13.77 9.09 2.53
N ILE A 76 -13.01 9.03 3.64
CA ILE A 76 -11.62 9.46 3.65
C ILE A 76 -10.75 8.49 2.83
N VAL A 77 -10.95 7.18 2.99
CA VAL A 77 -10.25 6.16 2.18
C VAL A 77 -10.51 6.38 0.68
N ASP A 78 -11.76 6.58 0.28
CA ASP A 78 -12.12 6.83 -1.12
C ASP A 78 -11.47 8.12 -1.65
N SER A 79 -11.36 9.15 -0.81
CA SER A 79 -10.69 10.40 -1.19
C SER A 79 -9.18 10.23 -1.40
N VAL A 80 -8.52 9.35 -0.64
CA VAL A 80 -7.06 9.14 -0.69
C VAL A 80 -6.67 8.21 -1.84
N PHE A 81 -7.39 7.10 -2.04
CA PHE A 81 -7.13 6.18 -3.15
C PHE A 81 -7.73 6.69 -4.49
N GLY A 82 -8.54 7.74 -4.42
CA GLY A 82 -9.33 8.25 -5.53
C GLY A 82 -10.52 7.34 -5.84
N ASN A 83 -11.57 7.93 -6.42
CA ASN A 83 -12.60 7.11 -7.05
C ASN A 83 -11.94 6.25 -8.13
N ALA A 84 -12.07 4.93 -8.05
CA ALA A 84 -11.61 4.01 -9.09
C ALA A 84 -12.18 4.37 -10.48
N ALA A 85 -13.28 5.11 -10.54
CA ALA A 85 -13.88 5.65 -11.76
C ALA A 85 -13.05 6.76 -12.45
N VAL A 86 -12.15 7.44 -11.74
CA VAL A 86 -11.27 8.50 -12.28
C VAL A 86 -9.89 7.95 -12.68
N GLN A 87 -9.59 6.70 -12.32
CA GLN A 87 -8.29 6.05 -12.55
C GLN A 87 -8.28 5.13 -13.80
N ALA A 88 -9.30 5.23 -14.66
CA ALA A 88 -9.43 4.46 -15.91
C ALA A 88 -8.87 5.20 -17.14
N GLU A 89 -7.85 6.04 -16.96
CA GLU A 89 -7.04 6.50 -18.10
C GLU A 89 -5.94 5.45 -18.34
N PRO A 90 -5.85 4.85 -19.54
CA PRO A 90 -4.87 3.81 -19.81
C PRO A 90 -3.46 4.38 -19.70
N ARG A 91 -2.70 3.93 -18.67
CA ARG A 91 -1.25 4.18 -18.60
C ARG A 91 -0.60 3.60 -19.85
N THR A 92 -0.19 4.47 -20.78
CA THR A 92 0.64 4.10 -21.91
C THR A 92 2.09 3.91 -21.45
N GLU A 93 2.83 3.03 -22.14
CA GLU A 93 4.15 2.53 -21.75
C GLU A 93 5.28 3.57 -21.66
N ALA A 94 4.99 4.87 -21.84
CA ALA A 94 5.97 5.94 -21.87
C ALA A 94 6.45 6.42 -20.49
N ASP A 95 5.73 6.12 -19.39
CA ASP A 95 6.02 6.65 -18.05
C ASP A 95 7.01 5.80 -17.21
N VAL A 96 7.49 4.66 -17.74
CA VAL A 96 8.43 3.76 -17.04
C VAL A 96 9.90 4.20 -17.23
N SER A 97 10.17 5.42 -17.73
CA SER A 97 11.55 5.84 -18.06
C SER A 97 12.29 6.61 -16.94
N LEU A 98 11.70 6.85 -15.78
CA LEU A 98 12.36 7.60 -14.68
C LEU A 98 12.69 6.74 -13.44
N ALA A 99 12.73 5.42 -13.59
CA ALA A 99 13.35 4.56 -12.59
C ALA A 99 14.88 4.77 -12.59
N VAL A 100 15.36 5.34 -11.48
CA VAL A 100 16.75 5.57 -11.11
C VAL A 100 17.67 4.37 -11.48
N PRO A 101 18.81 4.59 -12.15
CA PRO A 101 19.69 3.48 -12.52
C PRO A 101 20.41 2.95 -11.26
N MET A 102 20.03 1.76 -10.80
CA MET A 102 20.90 0.98 -9.94
C MET A 102 22.11 0.49 -10.75
N VAL A 103 23.27 0.98 -10.37
CA VAL A 103 24.57 0.39 -10.71
C VAL A 103 24.56 -1.08 -10.32
N ASN A 104 24.77 -1.97 -11.28
CA ASN A 104 25.67 -3.10 -11.06
C ASN A 104 26.32 -3.55 -12.36
N GLN A 105 27.56 -3.08 -12.56
CA GLN A 105 28.50 -3.70 -13.48
C GLN A 105 28.86 -5.07 -12.91
N HIS A 106 28.43 -6.16 -13.52
CA HIS A 106 29.25 -7.38 -13.61
C HIS A 106 28.90 -8.08 -14.92
N GLN A 107 29.89 -8.08 -15.81
CA GLN A 107 29.89 -8.74 -17.11
C GLN A 107 29.77 -10.26 -16.97
N CYS A 108 29.01 -10.88 -17.87
CA CYS A 108 29.40 -12.16 -18.45
C CYS A 108 29.01 -12.18 -19.93
N ASN A 109 30.04 -12.06 -20.76
CA ASN A 109 30.03 -12.15 -22.21
C ASN A 109 30.20 -13.62 -22.62
N CYS A 110 29.24 -14.21 -23.31
CA CYS A 110 29.39 -15.44 -24.08
C CYS A 110 28.52 -15.31 -25.35
N GLY A 111 29.16 -15.02 -26.48
CA GLY A 111 28.50 -15.01 -27.78
C GLY A 111 28.23 -16.42 -28.30
N ALA A 112 27.13 -16.59 -29.03
CA ALA A 112 27.00 -17.54 -30.13
C ALA A 112 25.74 -17.22 -30.95
N SER A 113 25.92 -17.22 -32.26
CA SER A 113 24.97 -17.00 -33.34
C SER A 113 23.63 -17.73 -33.26
N GLY A 114 22.60 -17.08 -33.81
CA GLY A 114 21.63 -17.67 -34.74
C GLY A 114 20.64 -18.69 -34.19
N ILE A 115 19.37 -18.30 -34.04
CA ILE A 115 18.26 -19.23 -33.85
C ILE A 115 17.34 -19.18 -35.07
N ILE A 116 17.43 -20.24 -35.86
CA ILE A 116 16.47 -20.70 -36.86
C ILE A 116 15.22 -21.18 -36.11
N PRO A 117 13.98 -20.84 -36.51
CA PRO A 117 12.79 -21.45 -35.93
C PRO A 117 12.57 -22.88 -36.47
N ALA A 118 12.23 -23.80 -35.57
CA ALA A 118 11.97 -25.21 -35.85
C ALA A 118 10.67 -25.44 -36.65
N PRO A 119 10.61 -26.42 -37.57
CA PRO A 119 9.38 -26.77 -38.27
C PRO A 119 8.56 -27.83 -37.53
N SER A 120 7.27 -27.51 -37.31
CA SER A 120 6.22 -28.48 -36.96
C SER A 120 5.88 -29.35 -38.18
N ARG A 121 5.63 -30.62 -37.90
CA ARG A 121 5.48 -31.75 -38.82
C ARG A 121 4.01 -31.94 -39.23
N GLU A 122 3.80 -32.55 -40.41
CA GLU A 122 2.51 -32.90 -41.08
C GLU A 122 1.88 -31.69 -41.82
N GLU A 123 1.61 -31.68 -43.12
CA GLU A 123 1.12 -32.73 -44.02
C GLU A 123 1.83 -32.73 -45.40
N ALA A 124 2.09 -33.95 -45.88
CA ALA A 124 2.36 -34.22 -47.27
C ALA A 124 1.04 -34.20 -48.05
N CYS A 125 0.89 -33.37 -49.08
CA CYS A 125 -0.05 -33.64 -50.17
C CYS A 125 0.16 -32.70 -51.37
N HIS A 126 0.30 -33.33 -52.54
CA HIS A 126 0.02 -32.84 -53.89
C HIS A 126 1.14 -32.13 -54.65
N GLY A 127 1.68 -32.88 -55.61
CA GLY A 127 2.63 -32.42 -56.60
C GLY A 127 1.99 -31.68 -57.76
N HIS A 128 2.86 -30.95 -58.46
CA HIS A 128 2.75 -30.56 -59.86
C HIS A 128 4.19 -30.77 -60.39
N GLY A 129 4.46 -31.51 -61.47
CA GLY A 129 3.67 -31.62 -62.68
C GLY A 129 4.15 -30.55 -63.65
N LEU A 130 5.13 -30.94 -64.47
CA LEU A 130 5.79 -30.25 -65.60
C LEU A 130 7.06 -29.45 -65.25
#